data_AF-Q4DJY2-F1
#
_entry.id   AF-Q4DJY2-F1
#
_cell.length_a   1.000
_cell.length_b   1.000
_cell.length_c   1.000
_cell.angle_alpha   90.00
_cell.angle_beta   90.00
_cell.angle_gamma   90.00
#
_symmetry.space_group_name_H-M   'P 1'
#
loop_
_entity.id
_entity.type
_entity.pdbx_description
1 polymer ?
#
loop_
_entity_poly.entity_id
_entity_poly.type
_entity_poly.pdbx_seq_one_letter_code
_entity_poly.pdbx_strand_id
1 'polypeptide(L)'
;YFPSPTNDNDTELSVADERNIVDGLLWSDPDDDVYGFQVNHRGCGFIFGPDVTRAFLDRNYGYSFNSRLPGQRREEMQFIVRAHQCVEDGYHWAHGGLVLTLFSAPNYCGMNNKGAFAVLRGRANVGEDRVLFEYKVYDIAPRSPNEMGTRLHASCDAAANAARRVNGSLQGGYFDDSE
;
A
#
# COMPACT_ATOMS: atom_id res chain seq x y z
N TYR A 1 19.21 -29.32 -4.21
CA TYR A 1 19.50 -28.08 -3.47
C TYR A 1 20.41 -27.24 -4.32
N PHE A 2 19.86 -26.36 -5.16
CA PHE A 2 20.67 -25.28 -5.72
C PHE A 2 20.67 -24.18 -4.65
N PRO A 3 21.85 -23.67 -4.23
CA PRO A 3 21.90 -22.55 -3.30
C PRO A 3 21.19 -21.36 -3.92
N SER A 4 20.40 -20.64 -3.13
CA SER A 4 19.89 -19.33 -3.51
C SER A 4 21.06 -18.46 -3.99
N PRO A 5 20.92 -17.69 -5.07
CA PRO A 5 21.97 -16.75 -5.47
C PRO A 5 22.17 -15.75 -4.33
N THR A 6 23.27 -15.87 -3.59
CA THR A 6 23.75 -14.80 -2.72
C THR A 6 24.31 -13.75 -3.65
N ASN A 7 23.64 -12.60 -3.73
CA ASN A 7 24.19 -11.48 -4.46
C ASN A 7 25.24 -10.89 -3.51
N ASP A 8 26.54 -11.05 -3.83
CA ASP A 8 27.68 -10.73 -2.95
C ASP A 8 27.87 -9.21 -2.64
N ASN A 9 26.81 -8.41 -2.77
CA ASN A 9 26.73 -7.03 -2.32
C ASN A 9 25.60 -6.85 -1.29
N ASP A 10 25.49 -7.79 -0.34
CA ASP A 10 24.69 -7.64 0.87
C ASP A 10 25.34 -6.58 1.78
N THR A 11 25.44 -5.34 1.30
CA THR A 11 25.62 -4.19 2.18
C THR A 11 24.40 -4.19 3.09
N GLU A 12 24.58 -4.60 4.35
CA GLU A 12 23.56 -4.54 5.38
C GLU A 12 22.91 -3.14 5.30
N LEU A 13 21.64 -3.11 4.89
CA LEU A 13 20.90 -1.85 4.79
C LEU A 13 20.94 -1.18 6.15
N SER A 14 21.22 0.11 6.19
CA SER A 14 21.19 0.80 7.48
C SER A 14 19.77 0.75 8.07
N VAL A 15 19.63 0.82 9.39
CA VAL A 15 18.30 0.91 10.05
C VAL A 15 17.48 2.08 9.48
N ALA A 16 18.13 3.16 9.03
CA ALA A 16 17.46 4.27 8.37
C ALA A 16 16.92 3.87 6.98
N ASP A 17 17.67 3.08 6.22
CA ASP A 17 17.23 2.56 4.91
C ASP A 17 16.07 1.57 5.06
N GLU A 18 16.12 0.67 6.05
CA GLU A 18 15.02 -0.25 6.34
C GLU A 18 13.72 0.49 6.67
N ARG A 19 13.80 1.54 7.51
CA ARG A 19 12.64 2.39 7.82
C ARG A 19 12.09 3.09 6.58
N ASN A 20 12.96 3.64 5.74
CA ASN A 20 12.54 4.27 4.49
C ASN A 20 11.85 3.28 3.54
N ILE A 21 12.29 2.01 3.51
CA ILE A 21 11.65 0.96 2.72
C ILE A 21 10.25 0.66 3.27
N VAL A 22 10.13 0.43 4.59
CA VAL A 22 8.83 0.13 5.22
C VAL A 22 7.86 1.29 5.04
N ASP A 23 8.30 2.52 5.27
CA ASP A 23 7.49 3.71 5.06
C ASP A 23 7.10 3.88 3.58
N GLY A 24 8.04 3.60 2.67
CA GLY A 24 7.79 3.58 1.23
C GLY A 24 6.69 2.60 0.85
N LEU A 25 6.71 1.38 1.40
CA LEU A 25 5.72 0.35 1.12
C LEU A 25 4.34 0.65 1.72
N LEU A 26 4.30 1.22 2.92
CA LEU A 26 3.05 1.44 3.66
C LEU A 26 2.38 2.78 3.32
N TRP A 27 3.16 3.85 3.16
CA TRP A 27 2.67 5.23 3.22
C TRP A 27 2.85 6.04 1.93
N SER A 28 3.45 5.47 0.88
CA SER A 28 3.58 6.16 -0.40
C SER A 28 2.25 6.33 -1.14
N ASP A 29 2.11 7.38 -1.93
CA ASP A 29 0.87 7.77 -2.61
C ASP A 29 1.09 7.96 -4.12
N PRO A 30 0.30 7.32 -5.00
CA PRO A 30 0.30 7.64 -6.43
C PRO A 30 -0.27 9.04 -6.67
N ASP A 31 0.27 9.75 -7.66
CA ASP A 31 -0.21 11.06 -8.15
C ASP A 31 0.08 11.19 -9.65
N ASP A 32 -0.97 11.44 -10.45
CA ASP A 32 -0.89 11.55 -11.91
C ASP A 32 -0.08 12.78 -12.39
N ASP A 33 0.03 13.81 -11.55
CA ASP A 33 0.69 15.08 -11.88
C ASP A 33 2.16 15.12 -11.43
N VAL A 34 2.67 14.04 -10.86
CA VAL A 34 4.06 13.91 -10.41
C VAL A 34 4.90 13.12 -11.41
N TYR A 35 6.13 13.57 -11.64
CA TYR A 35 7.17 12.82 -12.34
C TYR A 35 8.23 12.35 -11.34
N GLY A 36 8.59 11.06 -11.38
CA GLY A 36 9.54 10.47 -10.44
C GLY A 36 8.95 10.31 -9.04
N PHE A 37 9.78 10.54 -8.01
CA PHE A 37 9.37 10.53 -6.61
C PHE A 37 9.45 11.93 -6.00
N GLN A 38 8.52 12.24 -5.10
CA GLN A 38 8.55 13.43 -4.25
C GLN A 38 8.37 13.05 -2.78
N VAL A 39 8.80 13.92 -1.87
CA VAL A 39 8.55 13.74 -0.44
C VAL A 39 7.05 13.84 -0.18
N ASN A 40 6.48 12.86 0.51
CA ASN A 40 5.07 12.91 0.84
C ASN A 40 4.80 13.95 1.93
N HIS A 41 3.78 14.79 1.73
CA HIS A 41 3.33 15.78 2.70
C HIS A 41 2.88 15.17 4.05
N ARG A 42 2.69 13.84 4.11
CA ARG A 42 2.47 13.09 5.35
C ARG A 42 3.69 13.03 6.28
N GLY A 43 4.88 13.33 5.77
CA GLY A 43 6.15 13.24 6.51
C GLY A 43 6.76 11.84 6.58
N CYS A 44 6.18 10.87 5.87
CA CYS A 44 6.73 9.52 5.66
C CYS A 44 6.22 8.98 4.32
N GLY A 45 6.97 8.07 3.72
CA GLY A 45 6.72 7.58 2.36
C GLY A 45 6.96 8.65 1.28
N PHE A 46 6.62 8.30 0.05
CA PHE A 46 6.86 9.15 -1.13
C PHE A 46 5.57 9.36 -1.91
N ILE A 47 5.46 10.48 -2.62
CA ILE A 47 4.53 10.57 -3.74
C ILE A 47 5.26 10.03 -4.97
N PHE A 48 4.63 9.21 -5.80
CA PHE A 48 5.27 8.62 -6.97
C PHE A 48 4.41 8.79 -8.23
N GLY A 49 5.07 9.06 -9.34
CA GLY A 49 4.43 9.33 -10.63
C GLY A 49 4.10 8.08 -11.48
N PRO A 50 3.40 8.28 -12.60
CA PRO A 50 3.12 7.22 -13.58
C PRO A 50 4.38 6.58 -14.17
N ASP A 51 5.47 7.34 -14.33
CA ASP A 51 6.75 6.86 -14.84
C ASP A 51 7.40 5.84 -13.90
N VAL A 52 7.38 6.12 -12.59
CA VAL A 52 7.86 5.20 -11.56
C VAL A 52 7.06 3.90 -11.58
N THR A 53 5.74 4.01 -11.70
CA THR A 53 4.86 2.85 -11.74
C THR A 53 5.17 1.96 -12.94
N ARG A 54 5.32 2.56 -14.13
CA ARG A 54 5.70 1.82 -15.35
C ARG A 54 7.06 1.15 -15.18
N ALA A 55 8.07 1.88 -14.71
CA ALA A 55 9.40 1.33 -14.48
C ALA A 55 9.39 0.18 -13.47
N PHE A 56 8.58 0.28 -12.42
CA PHE A 56 8.38 -0.78 -11.45
C PHE A 56 7.73 -2.01 -12.08
N LEU A 57 6.62 -1.84 -12.80
CA LEU A 57 5.92 -2.94 -13.47
C LEU A 57 6.81 -3.60 -14.54
N ASP A 58 7.54 -2.81 -15.33
CA ASP A 58 8.50 -3.28 -16.35
C ASP A 58 9.65 -4.08 -15.73
N ARG A 59 10.20 -3.63 -14.60
CA ARG A 59 11.28 -4.34 -13.90
C ARG A 59 10.79 -5.65 -13.26
N ASN A 60 9.57 -5.65 -12.75
CA ASN A 60 8.95 -6.84 -12.17
C ASN A 60 8.22 -7.70 -13.22
N TYR A 61 8.25 -7.28 -14.49
CA TYR A 61 7.64 -7.98 -15.61
C TYR A 61 8.28 -9.36 -15.78
N GLY A 62 7.58 -10.40 -15.35
CA GLY A 62 8.06 -11.78 -15.35
C GLY A 62 8.75 -12.24 -14.06
N TYR A 63 8.54 -11.57 -12.91
CA TYR A 63 8.85 -12.17 -11.61
C TYR A 63 8.01 -13.43 -11.43
N SER A 64 8.57 -14.56 -11.83
CA SER A 64 8.03 -15.89 -11.59
C SER A 64 8.43 -16.28 -10.18
N PHE A 65 7.47 -16.57 -9.29
CA PHE A 65 7.76 -17.48 -8.17
C PHE A 65 8.42 -18.73 -8.78
N ASN A 66 9.45 -19.29 -8.13
CA ASN A 66 10.44 -20.26 -8.65
C ASN A 66 9.88 -21.62 -9.18
N SER A 67 8.86 -21.60 -10.03
CA SER A 67 8.19 -22.77 -10.58
C SER A 67 7.63 -22.43 -11.96
N ARG A 68 8.47 -22.44 -13.00
CA ARG A 68 8.01 -22.55 -14.39
C ARG A 68 8.91 -23.46 -15.23
N LEU A 69 8.27 -24.21 -16.12
CA LEU A 69 8.91 -25.07 -17.11
C LEU A 69 9.28 -24.26 -18.37
N PRO A 70 10.31 -24.69 -19.13
CA PRO A 70 10.66 -24.07 -20.42
C PRO A 70 9.47 -24.04 -21.39
N GLY A 71 9.24 -22.90 -22.05
CA GLY A 71 8.22 -22.74 -23.10
C GLY A 71 6.90 -22.08 -22.67
N GLN A 72 6.68 -21.81 -21.37
CA GLN A 72 5.48 -21.10 -20.91
C GLN A 72 5.61 -19.58 -21.13
N ARG A 73 4.54 -18.94 -21.65
CA ARG A 73 4.46 -17.48 -21.83
C ARG A 73 4.48 -16.79 -20.46
N ARG A 74 5.25 -15.71 -20.34
CA ARG A 74 5.27 -14.85 -19.14
C ARG A 74 3.88 -14.24 -18.95
N GLU A 75 3.30 -14.47 -17.78
CA GLU A 75 2.16 -13.65 -17.32
C GLU A 75 2.68 -12.32 -16.80
N GLU A 76 1.96 -11.26 -17.15
CA GLU A 76 2.35 -9.87 -16.96
C GLU A 76 1.82 -9.38 -15.61
N MET A 77 2.64 -8.69 -14.81
CA MET A 77 2.12 -7.91 -13.69
C MET A 77 1.36 -6.73 -14.29
N GLN A 78 0.03 -6.73 -14.16
CA GLN A 78 -0.84 -5.82 -14.93
C GLN A 78 -0.98 -4.44 -14.27
N PHE A 79 -1.05 -4.42 -12.94
CA PHE A 79 -1.26 -3.21 -12.15
C PHE A 79 -0.90 -3.48 -10.68
N ILE A 80 -0.76 -2.42 -9.90
CA ILE A 80 -0.55 -2.43 -8.45
C ILE A 80 -1.91 -2.29 -7.76
N VAL A 81 -2.20 -3.11 -6.76
CA VAL A 81 -3.32 -2.88 -5.83
C VAL A 81 -2.76 -2.41 -4.50
N ARG A 82 -3.26 -1.29 -4.00
CA ARG A 82 -2.80 -0.68 -2.76
C ARG A 82 -3.94 0.00 -2.01
N ALA A 83 -3.71 0.39 -0.75
CA ALA A 83 -4.73 1.00 0.10
C ALA A 83 -4.32 2.39 0.61
N HIS A 84 -4.57 2.71 1.89
CA HIS A 84 -4.07 3.91 2.61
C HIS A 84 -4.69 5.26 2.21
N GLN A 85 -4.83 5.62 0.92
CA GLN A 85 -5.54 6.85 0.55
C GLN A 85 -7.05 6.68 0.68
N CYS A 86 -7.70 7.58 1.43
CA CYS A 86 -9.16 7.67 1.43
C CYS A 86 -9.63 8.21 0.08
N VAL A 87 -10.49 7.45 -0.60
CA VAL A 87 -11.05 7.78 -1.92
C VAL A 87 -12.57 7.73 -1.87
N GLU A 88 -13.23 8.61 -2.62
CA GLU A 88 -14.66 8.89 -2.49
C GLU A 88 -15.55 7.66 -2.68
N ASP A 89 -15.33 6.88 -3.73
CA ASP A 89 -16.11 5.67 -4.03
C ASP A 89 -15.54 4.39 -3.39
N GLY A 90 -14.58 4.53 -2.47
CA GLY A 90 -13.87 3.40 -1.87
C GLY A 90 -12.87 2.71 -2.81
N TYR A 91 -12.82 3.10 -4.09
CA TYR A 91 -11.77 2.71 -5.02
C TYR A 91 -11.39 3.86 -5.96
N HIS A 92 -10.17 3.85 -6.49
CA HIS A 92 -9.71 4.82 -7.48
C HIS A 92 -8.60 4.23 -8.35
N TRP A 93 -8.66 4.47 -9.66
CA TRP A 93 -7.62 4.10 -10.60
C TRP A 93 -6.78 5.32 -10.95
N ALA A 94 -5.46 5.21 -10.79
CA ALA A 94 -4.48 6.23 -11.15
C ALA A 94 -3.47 5.67 -12.18
N HIS A 95 -2.63 6.56 -12.71
CA HIS A 95 -1.51 6.26 -13.60
C HIS A 95 -1.94 5.54 -14.88
N GLY A 96 -3.09 5.94 -15.43
CA GLY A 96 -3.67 5.33 -16.64
C GLY A 96 -4.18 3.91 -16.41
N GLY A 97 -4.64 3.57 -15.20
CA GLY A 97 -5.15 2.24 -14.85
C GLY A 97 -4.09 1.25 -14.37
N LEU A 98 -2.91 1.74 -13.99
CA LEU A 98 -1.79 0.91 -13.52
C LEU A 98 -1.72 0.81 -11.99
N VAL A 99 -2.43 1.67 -11.27
CA VAL A 99 -2.54 1.62 -9.79
C VAL A 99 -4.01 1.69 -9.40
N LEU A 100 -4.46 0.69 -8.64
CA LEU A 100 -5.76 0.67 -7.98
C LEU A 100 -5.58 0.94 -6.50
N THR A 101 -6.15 2.04 -6.03
CA THR A 101 -6.35 2.30 -4.61
C THR A 101 -7.69 1.70 -4.17
N LEU A 102 -7.69 0.91 -3.09
CA LEU A 102 -8.88 0.43 -2.38
C LEU A 102 -8.92 0.98 -0.96
N PHE A 103 -10.08 1.43 -0.52
CA PHE A 103 -10.29 1.98 0.81
C PHE A 103 -11.57 1.43 1.42
N SER A 104 -11.44 0.70 2.54
CA SER A 104 -12.53 -0.10 3.11
C SER A 104 -13.31 0.56 4.23
N ALA A 105 -12.91 1.74 4.70
CA ALA A 105 -13.60 2.43 5.79
C ALA A 105 -14.61 3.45 5.21
N PRO A 106 -15.93 3.15 5.17
CA PRO A 106 -16.91 4.13 4.76
C PRO A 106 -17.03 5.24 5.80
N ASN A 107 -17.34 6.46 5.34
CA ASN A 107 -17.44 7.67 6.15
C ASN A 107 -16.22 7.90 7.05
N TYR A 108 -15.03 7.62 6.54
CA TYR A 108 -13.79 7.79 7.27
C TYR A 108 -13.61 9.25 7.66
N CYS A 109 -13.43 9.49 8.96
CA CYS A 109 -13.33 10.83 9.54
C CYS A 109 -14.49 11.78 9.18
N GLY A 110 -15.69 11.26 8.90
CA GLY A 110 -16.84 12.09 8.54
C GLY A 110 -16.84 12.58 7.09
N MET A 111 -15.98 12.04 6.21
CA MET A 111 -15.85 12.46 4.82
C MET A 111 -16.92 11.89 3.88
N ASN A 112 -17.89 11.12 4.38
CA ASN A 112 -18.97 10.51 3.59
C ASN A 112 -18.52 9.66 2.38
N ASN A 113 -17.25 9.21 2.35
CA ASN A 113 -16.77 8.28 1.33
C ASN A 113 -17.41 6.89 1.50
N LYS A 114 -17.41 6.09 0.45
CA LYS A 114 -17.80 4.68 0.47
C LYS A 114 -16.61 3.80 0.87
N GLY A 115 -16.92 2.58 1.29
CA GLY A 115 -15.95 1.51 1.45
C GLY A 115 -15.95 0.61 0.22
N ALA A 116 -14.80 0.03 -0.13
CA ALA A 116 -14.72 -1.04 -1.11
C ALA A 116 -13.79 -2.19 -0.67
N PHE A 117 -14.01 -3.37 -1.25
CA PHE A 117 -13.09 -4.50 -1.18
C PHE A 117 -13.02 -5.20 -2.54
N ALA A 118 -11.89 -5.85 -2.81
CA ALA A 118 -11.72 -6.66 -4.02
C ALA A 118 -11.81 -8.16 -3.71
N VAL A 119 -12.35 -8.91 -4.67
CA VAL A 119 -12.42 -10.36 -4.69
C VAL A 119 -11.62 -10.84 -5.90
N LEU A 120 -10.52 -11.53 -5.62
CA LEU A 120 -9.75 -12.24 -6.63
C LEU A 120 -10.30 -13.66 -6.72
N ARG A 121 -10.81 -14.05 -7.90
CA ARG A 121 -11.31 -15.40 -8.16
C ARG A 121 -10.44 -16.05 -9.23
N GLY A 122 -9.60 -16.97 -8.83
CA GLY A 122 -8.76 -17.77 -9.72
C GLY A 122 -8.43 -19.11 -9.10
N ARG A 123 -7.84 -20.01 -9.87
CA ARG A 123 -7.23 -21.22 -9.29
C ARG A 123 -5.93 -20.81 -8.59
N ALA A 124 -5.66 -21.40 -7.43
CA ALA A 124 -4.40 -21.17 -6.69
C ALA A 124 -3.17 -21.67 -7.47
N ASN A 125 -3.38 -22.59 -8.42
CA ASN A 125 -2.31 -23.14 -9.25
C ASN A 125 -1.96 -22.17 -10.37
N VAL A 126 -0.68 -21.82 -10.46
CA VAL A 126 -0.09 -21.09 -11.59
C VAL A 126 -0.32 -21.91 -12.87
N GLY A 127 -1.14 -21.38 -13.78
CA GLY A 127 -1.49 -21.95 -15.08
C GLY A 127 -2.23 -20.88 -15.91
N GLU A 128 -2.63 -21.19 -17.14
CA GLU A 128 -3.24 -20.20 -18.07
C GLU A 128 -4.59 -19.61 -17.61
N ASP A 129 -5.11 -20.04 -16.46
CA ASP A 129 -6.39 -19.58 -15.92
C ASP A 129 -6.27 -18.13 -15.41
N ARG A 130 -6.92 -17.20 -16.11
CA ARG A 130 -7.00 -15.79 -15.70
C ARG A 130 -7.62 -15.67 -14.29
N VAL A 131 -6.99 -14.89 -13.43
CA VAL A 131 -7.61 -14.44 -12.17
C VAL A 131 -8.66 -13.38 -12.49
N LEU A 132 -9.92 -13.65 -12.16
CA LEU A 132 -10.98 -12.64 -12.23
C LEU A 132 -10.83 -11.68 -11.06
N PHE A 133 -10.92 -10.39 -11.37
CA PHE A 133 -10.86 -9.32 -10.39
C PHE A 133 -12.20 -8.58 -10.37
N GLU A 134 -12.87 -8.59 -9.22
CA GLU A 134 -14.13 -7.86 -8.97
C GLU A 134 -13.93 -6.99 -7.73
N TYR A 135 -14.44 -5.76 -7.71
CA TYR A 135 -14.55 -4.98 -6.49
C TYR A 135 -16.00 -4.70 -6.14
N LYS A 136 -16.30 -4.68 -4.84
CA LYS A 136 -17.62 -4.38 -4.29
C LYS A 136 -17.53 -3.12 -3.45
N VAL A 137 -18.46 -2.21 -3.70
CA VAL A 137 -18.58 -0.93 -3.00
C VAL A 137 -19.78 -1.00 -2.05
N TYR A 138 -19.64 -0.40 -0.87
CA TYR A 138 -20.66 -0.37 0.17
C TYR A 138 -20.64 0.95 0.93
N ASP A 139 -21.81 1.39 1.36
CA ASP A 139 -21.96 2.55 2.23
C ASP A 139 -21.74 2.18 3.70
N ILE A 140 -21.73 3.19 4.57
CA ILE A 140 -21.76 2.97 6.02
C ILE A 140 -22.99 2.14 6.38
N ALA A 141 -22.83 1.18 7.30
CA ALA A 141 -23.97 0.43 7.82
C ALA A 141 -25.02 1.41 8.38
N PRO A 142 -26.32 1.19 8.11
CA PRO A 142 -27.38 1.98 8.73
C PRO A 142 -27.23 1.92 10.25
N ARG A 143 -27.36 3.05 10.93
CA ARG A 143 -27.37 3.07 12.39
C ARG A 143 -28.56 2.25 12.88
N SER A 144 -28.35 1.41 13.90
CA SER A 144 -29.47 0.82 14.62
C SER A 144 -30.30 1.95 15.23
N PRO A 145 -31.65 1.88 15.19
CA PRO A 145 -32.51 2.86 15.84
C PRO A 145 -32.20 3.06 17.34
N ASN A 146 -31.59 2.05 17.98
CA ASN A 146 -31.26 2.08 19.41
C ASN A 146 -29.85 2.65 19.73
N GLU A 147 -29.04 2.99 18.74
CA GLU A 147 -27.68 3.56 18.95
C GLU A 147 -27.71 5.10 18.92
N MET A 148 -28.39 5.71 19.90
CA MET A 148 -28.51 7.16 20.02
C MET A 148 -27.33 7.83 20.78
N GLY A 149 -26.19 7.16 20.96
CA GLY A 149 -25.17 7.69 21.86
C GLY A 149 -23.76 7.17 21.67
N THR A 150 -23.07 7.64 20.63
CA THR A 150 -21.65 8.03 20.68
C THR A 150 -21.25 8.61 19.32
N ARG A 151 -21.04 9.92 19.23
CA ARG A 151 -20.27 10.52 18.12
C ARG A 151 -18.81 10.15 18.34
N LEU A 152 -18.34 9.04 17.77
CA LEU A 152 -16.90 8.82 17.65
C LEU A 152 -16.36 9.81 16.61
N HIS A 153 -15.79 10.92 17.09
CA HIS A 153 -14.96 11.80 16.27
C HIS A 153 -13.70 11.02 15.88
N ALA A 154 -13.72 10.38 14.71
CA ALA A 154 -12.49 9.89 14.10
C ALA A 154 -11.68 11.10 13.64
N SER A 155 -10.60 11.40 14.36
CA SER A 155 -9.63 12.44 13.98
C SER A 155 -8.82 11.95 12.77
N CYS A 156 -8.80 12.79 11.73
CA CYS A 156 -8.07 12.63 10.47
C CYS A 156 -6.58 12.31 10.64
N ASP A 157 -6.00 12.62 11.80
CA ASP A 157 -4.58 12.43 12.03
C ASP A 157 -4.22 11.03 12.53
N ALA A 158 -5.16 10.12 12.84
CA ALA A 158 -4.83 8.86 13.50
C ALA A 158 -3.85 7.97 12.70
N ALA A 159 -4.01 7.86 11.39
CA ALA A 159 -3.13 7.06 10.53
C ALA A 159 -1.74 7.69 10.40
N ALA A 160 -1.66 9.01 10.16
CA ALA A 160 -0.38 9.73 10.08
C ALA A 160 0.32 9.84 11.46
N ASN A 161 -0.45 9.98 12.53
CA ASN A 161 0.06 10.02 13.90
C ASN A 161 0.52 8.66 14.40
N ALA A 162 -0.04 7.55 13.90
CA ALA A 162 0.48 6.22 14.24
C ALA A 162 1.95 6.09 13.80
N ALA A 163 2.30 6.54 12.59
CA ALA A 163 3.68 6.61 12.13
C ALA A 163 4.54 7.58 12.97
N ARG A 164 4.01 8.78 13.30
CA ARG A 164 4.74 9.75 14.16
C ARG A 164 4.94 9.29 15.60
N ARG A 165 4.01 8.53 16.20
CA ARG A 165 4.14 8.02 17.58
C ARG A 165 5.28 7.01 17.71
N VAL A 166 5.54 6.23 16.65
CA VAL A 166 6.73 5.37 16.60
C VAL A 166 8.02 6.22 16.58
N ASN A 167 8.00 7.39 15.91
CA ASN A 167 9.13 8.33 15.93
C ASN A 167 9.34 9.03 17.28
N GLY A 168 8.28 9.32 18.04
CA GLY A 168 8.36 9.99 19.34
C GLY A 168 8.72 9.08 20.53
N SER A 169 8.40 7.78 20.46
CA SER A 169 8.63 6.85 21.57
C SER A 169 10.10 6.46 21.77
N LEU A 170 11.00 6.77 20.82
CA LEU A 170 12.41 6.38 20.87
C LEU A 170 13.35 7.49 21.39
N GLN A 171 12.84 8.64 21.85
CA GLN A 171 13.67 9.69 22.46
C GLN A 171 13.50 9.84 23.99
N GLY A 172 12.76 8.94 24.65
CA GLY A 172 12.50 8.98 26.09
C GLY A 172 13.32 7.98 26.90
N GLY A 173 14.65 8.00 26.76
CA GLY A 173 15.57 7.17 27.54
C GLY A 173 16.82 7.96 27.89
N TYR A 174 16.64 9.14 28.50
CA TYR A 174 17.72 9.93 29.06
C TYR A 174 18.23 9.21 30.31
N PHE A 175 19.34 8.47 30.16
CA PHE A 175 20.14 8.02 31.29
C PHE A 175 20.80 9.25 31.89
N ASP A 176 20.39 9.56 33.12
CA ASP A 176 20.97 10.58 33.99
C ASP A 176 22.34 10.08 34.47
N ASP A 177 23.39 10.56 33.82
CA ASP A 177 24.75 10.57 34.36
C ASP A 177 24.97 11.93 35.04
N SER A 178 24.77 11.98 36.36
CA SER A 178 25.31 13.05 37.18
C SER A 178 25.80 12.55 38.55
N GLU A 179 27.13 12.62 38.67
CA GLU A 179 28.02 12.55 39.86
C GLU A 179 28.24 11.22 40.60
#